data_AF-A0A557P5S3-F1
#
_entry.id   AF-A0A557P5S3-F1
#
_cell.length_a   1.000
_cell.length_b   1.000
_cell.length_c   1.000
_cell.angle_alpha   90.00
_cell.angle_beta   90.00
_cell.angle_gamma   90.00
#
_symmetry.space_group_name_H-M   'P 1'
#
loop_
_entity.id
_entity.type
_entity.pdbx_description
1 polymer ?
#
loop_
_entity_poly.entity_id
_entity_poly.type
_entity_poly.pdbx_seq_one_letter_code
_entity_poly.pdbx_strand_id
1 'polypeptide(L)'
;MIISKDKKFVFIHNPKAAGTSVRNVLSQYDSFENFFWHRGYIDGIDHAVDKPHIALNDLSKTEYYKYLISSDYFVFGFVRNPYDRVYSAYQEKCRQWKDTTLDFNDFILTIDEVKIRYDYEFVHFCPQHYFFYNGKKRVVDYIGKLEYIDVEFKVVSAFLSIGIQSLPLLNTTSETEGSYLKYYNEKSIEIINRLYEKDFILFGYDMVGEYTSKLLGLKFKGAFPQYSEKSSLTQLSNLVNSHKTHISELSMTNEHLESQLLKLKESHGDLCERYKMLEDKHLQLTDECNNTKKELKSVLASRSWKLTSILRKLNR
;
A
#
# COMPACT_ATOMS: atom_id res chain seq x y z
N MET A 1 2.89 9.97 12.01
CA MET A 1 3.44 9.78 10.66
C MET A 1 4.77 10.52 10.51
N ILE A 2 5.66 10.10 9.61
CA ILE A 2 6.84 10.89 9.15
C ILE A 2 6.82 10.89 7.62
N ILE A 3 7.13 12.03 7.00
CA ILE A 3 7.38 12.12 5.56
C ILE A 3 8.78 12.69 5.36
N SER A 4 9.65 11.93 4.68
CA SER A 4 10.99 12.39 4.32
C SER A 4 11.07 12.66 2.82
N LYS A 5 11.22 13.93 2.45
CA LYS A 5 11.43 14.37 1.06
C LYS A 5 12.85 14.10 0.57
N ASP A 6 13.82 14.05 1.49
CA ASP A 6 15.23 13.76 1.21
C ASP A 6 15.43 12.26 0.97
N LYS A 7 15.01 11.43 1.94
CA LYS A 7 15.13 9.97 1.87
C LYS A 7 13.98 9.29 1.11
N LYS A 8 13.03 10.07 0.60
CA LYS A 8 11.87 9.61 -0.20
C LYS A 8 11.11 8.46 0.46
N PHE A 9 10.69 8.65 1.71
CA PHE A 9 9.85 7.67 2.39
C PHE A 9 8.68 8.31 3.13
N VAL A 10 7.65 7.48 3.37
CA VAL A 10 6.54 7.80 4.26
C VAL A 10 6.40 6.69 5.28
N PHE A 11 6.52 7.04 6.56
CA PHE A 11 6.23 6.14 7.68
C PHE A 11 4.82 6.40 8.21
N ILE A 12 3.91 5.45 7.97
CA ILE A 12 2.56 5.43 8.54
C ILE A 12 2.64 4.98 9.99
N HIS A 13 2.32 5.89 10.91
CA HIS A 13 2.34 5.60 12.35
C HIS A 13 0.97 5.01 12.72
N ASN A 14 0.85 3.69 12.66
CA ASN A 14 -0.29 2.94 13.16
C ASN A 14 -0.26 2.91 14.71
N PRO A 15 -1.35 3.30 15.39
CA PRO A 15 -1.40 3.31 16.84
C PRO A 15 -0.97 1.98 17.47
N LYS A 16 -0.13 2.07 18.50
CA LYS A 16 0.30 0.94 19.36
C LYS A 16 1.02 -0.21 18.61
N ALA A 17 1.58 0.05 17.44
CA ALA A 17 2.39 -0.87 16.64
C ALA A 17 3.80 -0.30 16.37
N ALA A 18 4.65 -0.19 17.41
CA ALA A 18 6.04 0.34 17.36
C ALA A 18 6.23 1.81 16.94
N GLY A 19 5.17 2.59 16.73
CA GLY A 19 5.32 3.88 16.07
C GLY A 19 6.15 4.92 16.82
N THR A 20 6.16 4.94 18.15
CA THR A 20 7.07 5.81 18.94
C THR A 20 8.53 5.40 18.76
N SER A 21 8.85 4.10 18.83
CA SER A 21 10.22 3.60 18.69
C SER A 21 10.79 3.90 17.31
N VAL A 22 10.00 3.64 16.26
CA VAL A 22 10.36 3.95 14.87
C VAL A 22 10.51 5.46 14.68
N ARG A 23 9.58 6.26 15.22
CA ARG A 23 9.65 7.73 15.13
C ARG A 23 10.93 8.28 15.75
N ASN A 24 11.32 7.80 16.94
CA ASN A 24 12.51 8.31 17.63
C ASN A 24 13.79 8.18 16.81
N VAL A 25 13.86 7.15 15.97
CA VAL A 25 15.00 6.91 15.09
C VAL A 25 14.90 7.72 13.79
N LEU A 26 13.69 7.85 13.24
CA LEU A 26 13.46 8.45 11.94
C LEU A 26 13.12 9.94 11.97
N SER A 27 12.87 10.55 13.14
CA SER A 27 12.45 11.94 13.27
C SER A 27 13.49 12.94 12.73
N GLN A 28 14.76 12.55 12.72
CA GLN A 28 15.84 13.33 12.09
C GLN A 28 15.66 13.53 10.57
N TYR A 29 14.81 12.73 9.93
CA TYR A 29 14.51 12.80 8.49
C TYR A 29 13.14 13.45 8.19
N ASP A 30 12.41 13.92 9.21
CA ASP A 30 11.08 14.51 9.06
C ASP A 30 11.15 15.87 8.34
N SER A 31 10.61 15.92 7.12
CA SER A 31 10.63 17.13 6.29
C SER A 31 9.57 18.16 6.66
N PHE A 32 8.80 17.92 7.73
CA PHE A 32 7.72 18.78 8.18
C PHE A 32 7.85 19.17 9.67
N GLU A 33 9.06 19.09 10.25
CA GLU A 33 9.35 19.66 11.57
C GLU A 33 8.35 19.28 12.68
N ASN A 34 8.00 17.99 12.78
CA ASN A 34 7.01 17.48 13.75
C ASN A 34 5.56 17.95 13.53
N PHE A 35 5.19 18.48 12.36
CA PHE A 35 3.81 18.83 12.01
C PHE A 35 2.82 17.69 12.32
N PHE A 36 3.21 16.44 12.08
CA PHE A 36 2.41 15.24 12.33
C PHE A 36 2.54 14.68 13.76
N TRP A 37 3.01 15.46 14.74
CA TRP A 37 3.22 15.00 16.12
C TRP A 37 2.26 15.58 17.16
N HIS A 38 1.31 16.40 16.72
CA HIS A 38 0.36 17.08 17.60
C HIS A 38 -1.07 16.82 17.16
N ARG A 39 -2.05 17.04 18.04
CA ARG A 39 -3.46 17.05 17.67
C ARG A 39 -3.83 18.38 17.02
N GLY A 40 -4.79 18.38 16.11
CA GLY A 40 -5.35 19.61 15.55
C GLY A 40 -6.00 19.42 14.19
N TYR A 41 -6.33 20.52 13.55
CA TYR A 41 -6.89 20.53 12.20
C TYR A 41 -5.81 20.40 11.12
N ILE A 42 -6.21 19.85 9.99
CA ILE A 42 -5.44 19.80 8.74
C ILE A 42 -6.40 20.18 7.61
N ASP A 43 -5.95 21.03 6.70
CA ASP A 43 -6.74 21.43 5.53
C ASP A 43 -7.21 20.20 4.72
N GLY A 44 -8.51 20.17 4.43
CA GLY A 44 -9.18 19.04 3.77
C GLY A 44 -9.86 18.06 4.73
N ILE A 45 -9.63 18.16 6.05
CA ILE A 45 -10.32 17.36 7.08
C ILE A 45 -11.23 18.29 7.89
N ASP A 46 -12.50 17.91 8.01
CA ASP A 46 -13.59 18.69 8.64
C ASP A 46 -13.70 18.52 10.16
N HIS A 47 -12.78 17.79 10.77
CA HIS A 47 -12.73 17.51 12.20
C HIS A 47 -11.29 17.52 12.71
N ALA A 48 -11.12 17.66 14.03
CA ALA A 48 -9.81 17.60 14.66
C ALA A 48 -9.28 16.17 14.63
N VAL A 49 -8.00 16.00 14.30
CA VAL A 49 -7.36 14.69 14.19
C VAL A 49 -6.16 14.57 15.11
N ASP A 50 -5.85 13.34 15.49
CA ASP A 50 -4.56 12.98 16.05
C ASP A 50 -3.57 12.80 14.90
N LYS A 51 -2.81 13.85 14.57
CA LYS A 51 -1.97 13.88 13.35
C LYS A 51 -0.93 12.76 13.24
N PRO A 52 -0.44 12.13 14.33
CA PRO A 52 0.37 10.94 14.19
C PRO A 52 -0.38 9.79 13.49
N HIS A 53 -1.67 9.64 13.79
CA HIS A 53 -2.51 8.49 13.48
C HIS A 53 -3.67 8.87 12.53
N ILE A 54 -3.37 9.53 11.41
CA ILE A 54 -4.39 9.90 10.41
C ILE A 54 -4.73 8.66 9.58
N ALA A 55 -6.00 8.24 9.59
CA ALA A 55 -6.48 7.17 8.73
C ALA A 55 -6.44 7.59 7.25
N LEU A 56 -6.29 6.63 6.33
CA LEU A 56 -6.10 6.94 4.91
C LEU A 56 -7.28 7.67 4.28
N ASN A 57 -8.50 7.42 4.76
CA ASN A 57 -9.68 8.11 4.27
C ASN A 57 -9.55 9.63 4.46
N ASP A 58 -9.08 10.09 5.62
CA ASP A 58 -8.88 11.51 5.87
C ASP A 58 -7.59 12.03 5.26
N LEU A 59 -6.51 11.25 5.33
CA LEU A 59 -5.26 11.62 4.67
C LEU A 59 -5.45 11.85 3.17
N SER A 60 -6.33 11.08 2.52
CA SER A 60 -6.66 11.17 1.09
C SER A 60 -7.28 12.51 0.67
N LYS A 61 -7.83 13.26 1.63
CA LYS A 61 -8.41 14.59 1.41
C LYS A 61 -7.40 15.71 1.55
N THR A 62 -6.20 15.42 2.06
CA THR A 62 -5.14 16.41 2.30
C THR A 62 -4.15 16.45 1.15
N GLU A 63 -3.41 17.55 1.03
CA GLU A 63 -2.34 17.66 0.04
C GLU A 63 -1.19 16.67 0.26
N TYR A 64 -1.10 16.04 1.43
CA TYR A 64 -0.04 15.09 1.79
C TYR A 64 -0.25 13.71 1.19
N TYR A 65 -1.46 13.37 0.74
CA TYR A 65 -1.74 12.09 0.12
C TYR A 65 -0.89 11.82 -1.13
N LYS A 66 -0.46 12.87 -1.83
CA LYS A 66 0.43 12.79 -2.99
C LYS A 66 1.72 12.02 -2.71
N TYR A 67 2.23 12.08 -1.47
CA TYR A 67 3.44 11.37 -1.07
C TYR A 67 3.23 9.86 -0.92
N LEU A 68 2.00 9.41 -0.63
CA LEU A 68 1.69 7.99 -0.47
C LEU A 68 1.45 7.30 -1.83
N ILE A 69 0.97 8.03 -2.82
CA ILE A 69 0.63 7.48 -4.14
C ILE A 69 1.74 7.69 -5.19
N SER A 70 2.77 8.45 -4.85
CA SER A 70 3.91 8.71 -5.72
C SER A 70 4.85 7.50 -5.73
N SER A 71 5.19 7.01 -6.92
CA SER A 71 6.16 5.91 -7.09
C SER A 71 7.57 6.24 -6.60
N ASP A 72 7.88 7.53 -6.43
CA ASP A 72 9.17 7.98 -5.91
C ASP A 72 9.35 7.71 -4.41
N TYR A 73 8.27 7.43 -3.67
CA TYR A 73 8.32 7.27 -2.22
C TYR A 73 8.12 5.81 -1.81
N PHE A 74 8.98 5.34 -0.91
CA PHE A 74 8.76 4.09 -0.20
C PHE A 74 7.84 4.30 1.01
N VAL A 75 6.67 3.68 1.00
CA VAL A 75 5.64 3.84 2.02
C VAL A 75 5.55 2.57 2.87
N PHE A 76 5.72 2.71 4.19
CA PHE A 76 5.71 1.57 5.09
C PHE A 76 5.05 1.86 6.44
N GLY A 77 4.72 0.80 7.16
CA GLY A 77 4.36 0.85 8.57
C GLY A 77 4.35 -0.54 9.20
N PHE A 78 3.87 -0.60 10.44
CA PHE A 78 3.83 -1.84 11.21
C PHE A 78 2.42 -2.09 11.74
N VAL A 79 2.08 -3.37 11.89
CA VAL A 79 0.85 -3.86 12.51
C VAL A 79 1.18 -4.68 13.75
N ARG A 80 0.17 -4.93 14.58
CA ARG A 80 0.25 -5.78 15.78
C ARG A 80 -0.99 -6.65 15.82
N ASN A 81 -0.91 -7.80 16.50
CA ASN A 81 -2.07 -8.63 16.79
C ASN A 81 -3.24 -7.76 17.32
N PRO A 82 -4.44 -7.83 16.71
CA PRO A 82 -5.57 -6.98 17.09
C PRO A 82 -5.89 -6.99 18.58
N TYR A 83 -5.89 -8.14 19.26
CA TYR A 83 -6.21 -8.23 20.69
C TYR A 83 -5.13 -7.57 21.56
N ASP A 84 -3.86 -7.81 21.24
CA ASP A 84 -2.75 -7.21 21.96
C ASP A 84 -2.76 -5.68 21.80
N ARG A 85 -3.02 -5.22 20.57
CA ARG A 85 -3.10 -3.80 20.24
C ARG A 85 -4.22 -3.09 20.98
N VAL A 86 -5.41 -3.68 21.01
CA VAL A 86 -6.58 -3.13 21.73
C VAL A 86 -6.30 -3.04 23.22
N TYR A 87 -5.74 -4.09 23.83
CA TYR A 87 -5.41 -4.06 25.25
C TYR A 87 -4.33 -3.00 25.56
N SER A 88 -3.31 -2.89 24.71
CA SER A 88 -2.29 -1.84 24.83
C SER A 88 -2.85 -0.43 24.67
N ALA A 89 -3.82 -0.23 23.76
CA ALA A 89 -4.51 1.04 23.58
C ALA A 89 -5.37 1.40 24.80
N TYR A 90 -6.05 0.42 25.39
CA TYR A 90 -6.80 0.59 26.63
C TYR A 90 -5.90 1.01 27.80
N GLN A 91 -4.77 0.33 28.02
CA GLN A 91 -3.83 0.69 29.08
C GLN A 91 -3.27 2.11 28.93
N GLU A 92 -3.03 2.54 27.68
CA GLU A 92 -2.64 3.91 27.36
C GLU A 92 -3.75 4.90 27.72
N LYS A 93 -4.98 4.58 27.36
CA LYS A 93 -6.18 5.39 27.62
C LYS A 93 -6.38 5.61 29.13
N CYS A 94 -6.30 4.56 29.94
CA CYS A 94 -6.41 4.65 31.40
C CYS A 94 -5.31 5.54 32.00
N ARG A 95 -4.07 5.44 31.49
CA ARG A 95 -2.98 6.34 31.91
C ARG A 95 -3.27 7.79 31.57
N GLN A 96 -3.77 8.08 30.36
CA GLN A 96 -4.06 9.44 29.90
C GLN A 96 -5.23 10.07 30.67
N TRP A 97 -6.27 9.30 30.96
CA TRP A 97 -7.46 9.76 31.68
C TRP A 97 -7.30 9.77 33.20
N LYS A 98 -6.22 9.16 33.73
CA LYS A 98 -6.02 8.92 35.17
C LYS A 98 -7.20 8.17 35.82
N ASP A 99 -7.94 7.43 35.01
CA ASP A 99 -9.06 6.61 35.42
C ASP A 99 -8.66 5.15 35.26
N THR A 100 -8.45 4.48 36.40
CA THR A 100 -8.13 3.06 36.48
C THR A 100 -9.33 2.23 36.93
N THR A 101 -10.51 2.85 37.06
CA THR A 101 -11.71 2.21 37.61
C THR A 101 -12.58 1.57 36.54
N LEU A 102 -12.43 2.00 35.29
CA LEU A 102 -13.11 1.39 34.17
C LEU A 102 -12.63 -0.06 34.02
N ASP A 103 -13.54 -1.01 33.85
CA ASP A 103 -13.17 -2.38 33.49
C ASP A 103 -12.85 -2.46 32.00
N PHE A 104 -11.88 -3.29 31.64
CA PHE A 104 -11.47 -3.44 30.24
C PHE A 104 -12.62 -3.92 29.36
N ASN A 105 -13.38 -4.92 29.79
CA ASN A 105 -14.46 -5.48 28.99
C ASN A 105 -15.63 -4.53 28.88
N ASP A 106 -15.98 -3.83 29.97
CA ASP A 106 -17.00 -2.79 29.94
C ASP A 106 -16.60 -1.65 28.99
N PHE A 107 -15.32 -1.25 28.99
CA PHE A 107 -14.81 -0.27 28.02
C PHE A 107 -14.99 -0.75 26.57
N ILE A 108 -14.67 -2.01 26.26
CA ILE A 108 -14.86 -2.54 24.89
C ILE A 108 -16.33 -2.44 24.44
N LEU A 109 -17.30 -2.61 25.35
CA LEU A 109 -18.73 -2.43 25.02
C LEU A 109 -19.08 -0.99 24.63
N THR A 110 -18.28 0.00 25.02
CA THR A 110 -18.50 1.42 24.67
C THR A 110 -17.90 1.83 23.33
N ILE A 111 -17.06 0.97 22.73
CA ILE A 111 -16.43 1.23 21.44
C ILE A 111 -17.46 1.02 20.33
N ASP A 112 -17.64 2.04 19.50
CA ASP A 112 -18.47 1.99 18.30
C ASP A 112 -17.70 2.44 17.06
N GLU A 113 -18.16 1.99 15.89
CA GLU A 113 -17.49 2.25 14.61
C GLU A 113 -17.41 3.73 14.22
N VAL A 114 -18.30 4.57 14.74
CA VAL A 114 -18.31 5.99 14.41
C VAL A 114 -17.21 6.70 15.20
N LYS A 115 -17.15 6.47 16.51
CA LYS A 115 -16.10 7.06 17.37
C LYS A 115 -14.70 6.69 16.92
N ILE A 116 -14.43 5.42 16.66
CA ILE A 116 -13.07 5.00 16.26
C ILE A 116 -12.62 5.62 14.94
N ARG A 117 -13.55 6.04 14.07
CA ARG A 117 -13.24 6.65 12.77
C ARG A 117 -13.09 8.16 12.84
N TYR A 118 -13.92 8.84 13.63
CA TYR A 118 -14.06 10.30 13.57
C TYR A 118 -13.73 11.02 14.88
N ASP A 119 -13.58 10.28 15.98
CA ASP A 119 -13.13 10.82 17.25
C ASP A 119 -11.65 10.50 17.46
N TYR A 120 -10.81 11.55 17.46
CA TYR A 120 -9.37 11.42 17.67
C TYR A 120 -9.05 10.76 19.02
N GLU A 121 -9.96 10.81 20.01
CA GLU A 121 -9.79 10.15 21.29
C GLU A 121 -9.85 8.63 21.19
N PHE A 122 -10.57 8.10 20.19
CA PHE A 122 -10.75 6.66 19.97
C PHE A 122 -9.92 6.11 18.81
N VAL A 123 -9.13 6.94 18.12
CA VAL A 123 -8.30 6.54 16.97
C VAL A 123 -7.36 5.36 17.26
N HIS A 124 -6.93 5.19 18.52
CA HIS A 124 -6.08 4.08 18.94
C HIS A 124 -6.78 2.70 18.84
N PHE A 125 -8.12 2.70 18.74
CA PHE A 125 -8.97 1.53 18.52
C PHE A 125 -9.49 1.45 17.08
N CYS A 126 -9.05 2.33 16.18
CA CYS A 126 -9.39 2.29 14.76
C CYS A 126 -8.72 1.07 14.10
N PRO A 127 -9.45 0.17 13.43
CA PRO A 127 -8.89 -1.00 12.74
C PRO A 127 -7.69 -0.64 11.86
N GLN A 128 -6.65 -1.47 11.92
CA GLN A 128 -5.35 -1.18 11.34
C GLN A 128 -5.40 -1.06 9.83
N HIS A 129 -6.28 -1.83 9.17
CA HIS A 129 -6.43 -1.75 7.72
C HIS A 129 -6.82 -0.35 7.23
N TYR A 130 -7.45 0.51 8.05
CA TYR A 130 -7.74 1.90 7.66
C TYR A 130 -6.51 2.77 7.48
N PHE A 131 -5.36 2.37 8.00
CA PHE A 131 -4.09 3.07 7.82
C PHE A 131 -3.30 2.59 6.59
N PHE A 132 -3.66 1.44 6.02
CA PHE A 132 -2.86 0.78 4.97
C PHE A 132 -3.62 0.45 3.69
N TYR A 133 -4.96 0.42 3.74
CA TYR A 133 -5.82 0.10 2.62
C TYR A 133 -6.82 1.24 2.33
N ASN A 134 -6.97 1.55 1.06
CA ASN A 134 -8.07 2.36 0.56
C ASN A 134 -9.03 1.44 -0.20
N GLY A 135 -10.16 1.11 0.44
CA GLY A 135 -11.06 0.06 -0.05
C GLY A 135 -10.36 -1.31 -0.08
N LYS A 136 -10.23 -1.90 -1.28
CA LYS A 136 -9.52 -3.17 -1.49
C LYS A 136 -8.04 -3.00 -1.86
N LYS A 137 -7.59 -1.77 -2.11
CA LYS A 137 -6.23 -1.49 -2.59
C LYS A 137 -5.31 -1.20 -1.40
N ARG A 138 -4.22 -1.96 -1.28
CA ARG A 138 -3.10 -1.63 -0.40
C ARG A 138 -2.38 -0.40 -0.98
N VAL A 139 -2.18 0.64 -0.18
CA VAL A 139 -1.51 1.89 -0.61
C VAL A 139 -0.08 2.02 -0.08
N VAL A 140 0.42 0.95 0.54
CA VAL A 140 1.76 0.90 1.15
C VAL A 140 2.58 -0.23 0.53
N ASP A 141 3.88 -0.02 0.45
CA ASP A 141 4.84 -0.98 -0.11
C ASP A 141 5.17 -2.08 0.89
N TYR A 142 5.31 -1.73 2.17
CA TYR A 142 5.70 -2.64 3.23
C TYR A 142 4.85 -2.53 4.49
N ILE A 143 4.43 -3.68 5.03
CA ILE A 143 3.72 -3.79 6.31
C ILE A 143 4.41 -4.87 7.13
N GLY A 144 5.14 -4.46 8.16
CA GLY A 144 5.80 -5.39 9.08
C GLY A 144 4.97 -5.70 10.32
N LYS A 145 5.29 -6.78 11.03
CA LYS A 145 4.64 -7.14 12.29
C LYS A 145 5.46 -6.71 13.51
N LEU A 146 4.83 -6.11 14.51
CA LEU A 146 5.48 -5.70 15.76
C LEU A 146 6.13 -6.90 16.45
N GLU A 147 5.50 -8.07 16.37
CA GLU A 147 5.98 -9.32 16.97
C GLU A 147 7.37 -9.71 16.45
N TYR A 148 7.76 -9.22 15.27
CA TYR A 148 9.06 -9.48 14.65
C TYR A 148 9.87 -8.19 14.41
N ILE A 149 9.61 -7.14 15.19
CA ILE A 149 10.12 -5.78 14.92
C ILE A 149 11.64 -5.71 14.72
N ASP A 150 12.42 -6.53 15.43
CA ASP A 150 13.88 -6.56 15.33
C ASP A 150 14.39 -7.01 13.95
N VAL A 151 13.62 -7.85 13.26
CA VAL A 151 13.93 -8.31 11.90
C VAL A 151 13.27 -7.39 10.88
N GLU A 152 12.01 -7.06 11.10
CA GLU A 152 11.18 -6.23 10.22
C GLU A 152 11.78 -4.83 10.04
N PHE A 153 12.31 -4.23 11.11
CA PHE A 153 12.94 -2.91 11.02
C PHE A 153 14.28 -2.94 10.28
N LYS A 154 15.03 -4.04 10.34
CA LYS A 154 16.27 -4.19 9.55
C LYS A 154 15.99 -4.18 8.05
N VAL A 155 14.89 -4.83 7.64
CA VAL A 155 14.42 -4.80 6.24
C VAL A 155 14.14 -3.36 5.83
N VAL A 156 13.36 -2.62 6.61
CA VAL A 156 13.06 -1.21 6.35
C VAL A 156 14.34 -0.37 6.31
N SER A 157 15.24 -0.52 7.28
CA SER A 157 16.49 0.23 7.34
C SER A 157 17.38 0.01 6.11
N ALA A 158 17.42 -1.24 5.60
CA ALA A 158 18.12 -1.57 4.37
C ALA A 158 17.50 -0.85 3.16
N PHE A 159 16.16 -0.84 3.04
CA PHE A 159 15.48 -0.08 1.98
C PHE A 159 15.75 1.43 2.07
N LEU A 160 15.78 1.99 3.28
CA LEU A 160 16.02 3.42 3.49
C LEU A 160 17.49 3.82 3.39
N SER A 161 18.43 2.87 3.40
CA SER A 161 19.88 3.12 3.40
C SER A 161 20.34 4.06 4.54
N ILE A 162 19.75 3.90 5.74
CA ILE A 162 19.99 4.79 6.90
C ILE A 162 20.96 4.22 7.94
N GLY A 163 21.49 3.01 7.74
CA GLY A 163 22.53 2.42 8.59
C GLY A 163 22.10 2.07 10.03
N ILE A 164 20.83 2.26 10.39
CA ILE A 164 20.33 1.99 11.75
C ILE A 164 19.80 0.57 11.85
N GLN A 165 20.43 -0.28 12.66
CA GLN A 165 20.16 -1.72 12.64
C GLN A 165 19.20 -2.19 13.75
N SER A 166 18.88 -1.34 14.73
CA SER A 166 17.99 -1.70 15.83
C SER A 166 17.18 -0.49 16.31
N LEU A 167 15.99 -0.78 16.82
CA LEU A 167 15.18 0.20 17.52
C LEU A 167 15.53 0.20 19.01
N PRO A 168 15.45 1.36 19.69
CA PRO A 168 15.51 1.39 21.14
C PRO A 168 14.34 0.59 21.72
N LEU A 169 14.62 -0.25 22.73
CA LEU A 169 13.61 -0.95 23.51
C LEU A 169 12.79 0.08 24.29
N LEU A 170 11.65 0.49 23.73
CA LEU A 170 10.70 1.38 24.36
C LEU A 170 9.38 0.64 24.53
N ASN A 171 8.85 0.64 25.76
CA ASN A 171 7.61 -0.04 26.13
C ASN A 171 7.60 -1.55 25.83
N THR A 172 8.62 -2.28 26.27
CA THR A 172 8.54 -3.74 26.38
C THR A 172 7.50 -4.10 27.44
N THR A 173 6.26 -4.37 27.01
CA THR A 173 5.36 -5.16 27.84
C THR A 173 6.00 -6.53 27.94
N SER A 174 6.51 -6.88 29.12
CA SER A 174 7.15 -8.17 29.47
C SER A 174 6.17 -9.36 29.44
N GLU A 175 5.07 -9.19 28.73
CA GLU A 175 3.93 -10.08 28.66
C GLU A 175 4.22 -11.05 27.50
N THR A 176 4.32 -12.34 27.82
CA THR A 176 4.49 -13.41 26.82
C THR A 176 3.37 -13.36 25.79
N GLU A 177 3.63 -13.83 24.58
CA GLU A 177 2.63 -13.91 23.51
C GLU A 177 1.32 -14.54 24.04
N GLY A 178 0.20 -13.87 23.80
CA GLY A 178 -1.13 -14.30 24.25
C GLY A 178 -1.50 -13.98 25.70
N SER A 179 -0.60 -13.45 26.53
CA SER A 179 -0.91 -13.15 27.95
C SER A 179 -1.94 -12.04 28.13
N TYR A 180 -2.16 -11.19 27.13
CA TYR A 180 -3.24 -10.20 27.10
C TYR A 180 -4.65 -10.85 27.00
N LEU A 181 -4.77 -12.09 26.50
CA LEU A 181 -6.07 -12.74 26.34
C LEU A 181 -6.77 -13.02 27.67
N LYS A 182 -6.03 -13.11 28.78
CA LYS A 182 -6.60 -13.33 30.12
C LYS A 182 -7.52 -12.18 30.59
N TYR A 183 -7.39 -10.99 30.00
CA TYR A 183 -8.23 -9.84 30.33
C TYR A 183 -9.53 -9.81 29.54
N TYR A 184 -9.63 -10.60 28.47
CA TYR A 184 -10.81 -10.65 27.62
C TYR A 184 -11.85 -11.62 28.16
N ASN A 185 -13.12 -11.26 27.97
CA ASN A 185 -14.26 -12.14 28.10
C ASN A 185 -14.88 -12.42 26.73
N GLU A 186 -15.91 -13.25 26.71
CA GLU A 186 -16.55 -13.69 25.46
C GLU A 186 -17.14 -12.53 24.65
N LYS A 187 -17.77 -11.57 25.33
CA LYS A 187 -18.40 -10.43 24.67
C LYS A 187 -17.37 -9.50 24.05
N SER A 188 -16.27 -9.23 24.75
CA SER A 188 -15.20 -8.39 24.19
C SER A 188 -14.50 -9.08 23.03
N ILE A 189 -14.27 -10.41 23.10
CA ILE A 189 -13.74 -11.19 21.98
C ILE A 189 -14.67 -11.09 20.77
N GLU A 190 -15.98 -11.28 20.94
CA GLU A 190 -16.95 -11.19 19.84
C GLU A 190 -16.92 -9.81 19.17
N ILE A 191 -16.87 -8.74 19.96
CA ILE A 191 -16.78 -7.36 19.45
C ILE A 191 -15.49 -7.15 18.68
N ILE A 192 -14.34 -7.60 19.22
CA ILE A 192 -13.05 -7.44 18.53
C ILE A 192 -13.01 -8.28 17.25
N ASN A 193 -13.51 -9.52 17.26
CA ASN A 193 -13.60 -10.37 16.06
C ASN A 193 -14.38 -9.66 14.96
N ARG A 194 -15.54 -9.11 15.28
CA ARG A 194 -16.37 -8.37 14.32
C ARG A 194 -15.68 -7.10 13.83
N LEU A 195 -15.18 -6.28 14.75
CA LEU A 195 -14.65 -4.96 14.43
C LEU A 195 -13.32 -5.02 13.67
N TYR A 196 -12.50 -6.04 13.94
CA TYR A 196 -11.18 -6.24 13.39
C TYR A 196 -11.08 -7.41 12.41
N GLU A 197 -12.21 -7.97 11.95
CA GLU A 197 -12.25 -9.12 11.03
C GLU A 197 -11.27 -8.97 9.85
N LYS A 198 -11.29 -7.80 9.21
CA LYS A 198 -10.39 -7.48 8.09
C LYS A 198 -8.92 -7.42 8.50
N ASP A 199 -8.60 -6.97 9.71
CA ASP A 199 -7.22 -6.96 10.19
C ASP A 199 -6.70 -8.39 10.35
N PHE A 200 -7.51 -9.29 10.93
CA PHE A 200 -7.14 -10.70 11.08
C PHE A 200 -6.85 -11.33 9.71
N ILE A 201 -7.73 -11.11 8.73
CA ILE A 201 -7.58 -11.66 7.38
C ILE A 201 -6.40 -11.03 6.63
N LEU A 202 -6.33 -9.70 6.56
CA LEU A 202 -5.36 -8.98 5.73
C LEU A 202 -3.92 -9.07 6.25
N PHE A 203 -3.74 -9.23 7.57
CA PHE A 203 -2.42 -9.29 8.20
C PHE A 203 -2.05 -10.71 8.67
N GLY A 204 -2.91 -11.71 8.44
CA GLY A 204 -2.66 -13.10 8.81
C GLY A 204 -2.48 -13.26 10.31
N TYR A 205 -3.47 -12.83 11.09
CA TYR A 205 -3.61 -13.11 12.51
C TYR A 205 -4.82 -14.02 12.73
N ASP A 206 -4.75 -14.87 13.75
CA ASP A 206 -5.85 -15.76 14.10
C ASP A 206 -6.88 -15.07 14.99
N MET A 207 -8.15 -15.31 14.69
CA MET A 207 -9.25 -15.00 15.61
C MET A 207 -9.32 -16.06 16.70
N VAL A 208 -9.54 -15.62 17.93
CA VAL A 208 -9.92 -16.48 19.06
C VAL A 208 -11.32 -17.02 18.79
N GLY A 209 -11.39 -18.35 18.63
CA GLY A 209 -12.64 -19.09 18.45
C GLY A 209 -13.14 -19.75 19.75
N GLU A 210 -14.22 -20.53 19.64
CA GLU A 210 -14.89 -21.17 20.79
C GLU A 210 -13.99 -22.20 21.51
N TYR A 211 -13.16 -22.94 20.77
CA TYR A 211 -12.24 -23.93 21.33
C TYR A 211 -11.11 -23.28 22.14
N THR A 212 -10.51 -22.21 21.60
CA THR A 212 -9.47 -21.42 22.27
C THR A 212 -10.01 -20.75 23.53
N SER A 213 -11.27 -20.28 23.50
CA SER A 213 -11.96 -19.69 24.66
C SER A 213 -12.20 -20.71 25.79
N LYS A 214 -12.57 -21.95 25.45
CA LYS A 214 -12.70 -23.06 26.41
C LYS A 214 -11.36 -23.48 27.02
N LEU A 215 -10.28 -23.54 26.22
CA LEU A 215 -8.92 -23.85 26.71
C LEU A 215 -8.40 -22.78 27.68
N LEU A 216 -8.83 -21.53 27.52
CA LEU A 216 -8.49 -20.40 28.39
C LEU A 216 -9.40 -20.26 29.63
N GLY A 217 -10.36 -21.17 29.84
CA GLY A 217 -11.20 -21.20 31.05
C GLY A 217 -12.36 -20.18 31.07
N LEU A 218 -12.76 -19.64 29.91
CA LEU A 218 -13.90 -18.72 29.79
C LEU A 218 -15.25 -19.49 29.81
N LYS A 219 -16.23 -19.03 30.60
CA LYS A 219 -17.51 -19.74 30.83
C LYS A 219 -18.60 -19.33 29.83
N PHE A 220 -18.77 -20.17 28.81
CA PHE A 220 -19.69 -19.95 27.69
C PHE A 220 -21.15 -20.25 28.03
N LYS A 221 -22.07 -19.33 27.70
CA LYS A 221 -23.54 -19.55 27.72
C LYS A 221 -24.26 -19.02 26.47
N GLY A 222 -23.54 -18.75 25.38
CA GLY A 222 -24.14 -18.49 24.07
C GLY A 222 -24.29 -19.78 23.28
N ALA A 223 -25.34 -19.90 22.47
CA ALA A 223 -25.40 -20.94 21.45
C ALA A 223 -25.00 -20.29 20.11
N PHE A 224 -23.88 -20.70 19.54
CA PHE A 224 -23.58 -20.48 18.12
C PHE A 224 -24.00 -21.72 17.31
N PRO A 225 -24.23 -21.57 15.98
CA PRO A 225 -24.63 -22.68 15.13
C PRO A 225 -23.57 -23.77 15.21
N GLN A 226 -23.98 -25.01 15.49
CA GLN A 226 -23.07 -26.15 15.46
C GLN A 226 -22.51 -26.32 14.04
N TYR A 227 -21.30 -25.81 13.80
CA TYR A 227 -20.51 -26.24 12.66
C TYR A 227 -19.93 -27.61 12.99
N SER A 228 -20.59 -28.67 12.52
CA SER A 228 -20.05 -30.02 12.58
C SER A 228 -18.69 -30.07 11.86
N GLU A 229 -17.67 -30.68 12.46
CA GLU A 229 -16.33 -30.82 11.87
C GLU A 229 -16.33 -31.46 10.47
N LYS A 230 -17.36 -32.25 10.15
CA LYS A 230 -17.59 -32.78 8.79
C LYS A 230 -17.96 -31.70 7.77
N SER A 231 -18.73 -30.69 8.16
CA SER A 231 -19.12 -29.58 7.27
C SER A 231 -17.92 -28.70 6.94
N SER A 232 -17.08 -28.40 7.93
CA SER A 232 -15.88 -27.55 7.77
C SER A 232 -14.82 -28.19 6.89
N LEU A 233 -14.54 -29.49 7.04
CA LEU A 233 -13.60 -30.22 6.17
C LEU A 233 -14.12 -30.35 4.74
N THR A 234 -15.43 -30.53 4.56
CA THR A 234 -16.04 -30.57 3.22
C THR A 234 -15.99 -29.19 2.55
N GLN A 235 -16.24 -28.12 3.30
CA GLN A 235 -16.13 -26.73 2.82
C GLN A 235 -14.68 -26.38 2.47
N LEU A 236 -13.71 -26.75 3.30
CA LEU A 236 -12.28 -26.57 3.02
C LEU A 236 -11.84 -27.40 1.82
N SER A 237 -12.30 -28.65 1.68
CA SER A 237 -12.02 -29.48 0.52
C SER A 237 -12.57 -28.87 -0.77
N ASN A 238 -13.80 -28.36 -0.72
CA ASN A 238 -14.43 -27.66 -1.85
C ASN A 238 -13.68 -26.37 -2.20
N LEU A 239 -13.25 -25.60 -1.21
CA LEU A 239 -12.47 -24.37 -1.43
C LEU A 239 -11.10 -24.69 -2.04
N VAL A 240 -10.40 -25.71 -1.53
CA VAL A 240 -9.12 -26.18 -2.09
C VAL A 240 -9.29 -26.66 -3.53
N ASN A 241 -10.36 -27.41 -3.82
CA ASN A 241 -10.64 -27.86 -5.19
C ASN A 241 -10.98 -26.67 -6.11
N SER A 242 -11.78 -25.72 -5.63
CA SER A 242 -12.09 -24.49 -6.37
C SER A 242 -10.84 -23.67 -6.67
N HIS A 243 -9.92 -23.54 -5.71
CA HIS A 243 -8.65 -22.86 -5.92
C HIS A 243 -7.73 -23.61 -6.88
N LYS A 244 -7.70 -24.96 -6.84
CA LYS A 244 -6.95 -25.76 -7.82
C LYS A 244 -7.47 -25.55 -9.23
N THR A 245 -8.79 -25.53 -9.42
CA THR A 245 -9.40 -25.23 -10.72
C THR A 245 -9.00 -23.84 -11.19
N HIS A 246 -9.09 -22.84 -10.32
CA HIS A 246 -8.73 -21.47 -10.68
C HIS A 246 -7.24 -21.31 -11.02
N ILE A 247 -6.35 -21.99 -10.30
CA ILE A 247 -4.91 -22.03 -10.62
C ILE A 247 -4.68 -22.66 -12.00
N SER A 248 -5.41 -23.72 -12.34
CA SER A 248 -5.35 -24.35 -13.67
C SER A 248 -5.80 -23.39 -14.78
N GLU A 249 -6.89 -22.66 -14.57
CA GLU A 249 -7.40 -21.65 -15.51
C GLU A 249 -6.39 -20.50 -15.71
N LEU A 250 -5.79 -20.02 -14.62
CA LEU A 250 -4.74 -19.00 -14.67
C LEU A 250 -3.49 -19.50 -15.41
N SER A 251 -3.10 -20.76 -15.19
CA SER A 251 -1.97 -21.37 -15.90
C SER A 251 -2.22 -21.41 -17.41
N MET A 252 -3.41 -21.88 -17.83
CA MET A 252 -3.79 -21.90 -19.25
C MET A 252 -3.86 -20.50 -19.86
N THR A 253 -4.32 -19.52 -19.08
CA THR A 253 -4.38 -18.12 -19.53
C THR A 253 -2.97 -17.55 -19.71
N ASN A 254 -2.04 -17.84 -18.80
CA ASN A 254 -0.65 -17.42 -18.93
C ASN A 254 0.02 -18.04 -20.16
N GLU A 255 -0.16 -19.34 -20.41
CA GLU A 255 0.34 -20.00 -21.62
C GLU A 255 -0.22 -19.35 -22.90
N HIS A 256 -1.50 -18.98 -22.89
CA HIS A 256 -2.12 -18.27 -24.01
C HIS A 256 -1.50 -16.88 -24.22
N LEU A 257 -1.30 -16.11 -23.14
CA LEU A 257 -0.68 -14.79 -23.19
C LEU A 257 0.78 -14.85 -23.66
N GLU A 258 1.55 -15.85 -23.23
CA GLU A 258 2.91 -16.08 -23.71
C GLU A 258 2.95 -16.38 -25.20
N SER A 259 2.00 -17.18 -25.71
CA SER A 259 1.85 -17.43 -27.14
C SER A 259 1.51 -16.16 -27.93
N GLN A 260 0.62 -15.31 -27.40
CA GLN A 260 0.30 -14.03 -28.02
C GLN A 260 1.50 -13.06 -28.02
N LEU A 261 2.25 -13.02 -26.92
CA LEU A 261 3.46 -12.20 -26.81
C LEU A 261 4.51 -12.61 -27.83
N LEU A 262 4.68 -13.92 -28.08
CA LEU A 262 5.60 -14.44 -29.09
C LEU A 262 5.21 -13.96 -30.50
N LYS A 263 3.93 -14.10 -30.88
CA LYS A 263 3.42 -13.61 -32.18
C LYS A 263 3.60 -12.11 -32.36
N LEU A 264 3.39 -11.33 -31.29
CA LEU A 264 3.60 -9.88 -31.29
C LEU A 264 5.08 -9.53 -31.50
N LYS A 265 6.00 -10.27 -30.88
CA LYS A 265 7.45 -10.08 -31.08
C LYS A 265 7.88 -10.38 -32.51
N GLU A 266 7.36 -11.46 -33.10
CA GLU A 266 7.61 -11.79 -34.51
C GLU A 266 7.11 -10.69 -35.44
N SER A 267 5.85 -10.26 -35.27
CA SER A 267 5.27 -9.17 -36.07
C SER A 267 6.01 -7.84 -35.90
N HIS A 268 6.50 -7.53 -34.69
CA HIS A 268 7.33 -6.35 -34.46
C HIS A 268 8.68 -6.45 -35.19
N GLY A 269 9.30 -7.63 -35.22
CA GLY A 269 10.52 -7.89 -36.00
C GLY A 269 10.33 -7.58 -37.48
N ASP A 270 9.27 -8.14 -38.09
CA ASP A 270 8.92 -7.89 -39.50
C ASP A 270 8.68 -6.40 -39.79
N LEU A 271 8.00 -5.69 -38.88
CA LEU A 271 7.76 -4.25 -39.01
C LEU A 271 9.07 -3.44 -38.94
N CYS A 272 9.99 -3.81 -38.04
CA CYS A 272 11.30 -3.18 -37.96
C CYS A 272 12.11 -3.35 -39.24
N GLU A 273 12.09 -4.54 -39.86
CA GLU A 273 12.77 -4.76 -41.14
C GLU A 273 12.16 -3.92 -42.27
N ARG A 274 10.82 -3.89 -42.38
CA ARG A 274 10.13 -3.05 -43.36
C ARG A 274 10.41 -1.57 -43.16
N TYR A 275 10.48 -1.11 -41.91
CA TYR A 275 10.81 0.26 -41.59
C TYR A 275 12.21 0.63 -42.08
N LYS A 276 13.22 -0.21 -41.81
CA LYS A 276 14.59 0.00 -42.34
C LYS A 276 14.63 0.08 -43.85
N MET A 277 13.93 -0.82 -44.55
CA MET A 277 13.87 -0.78 -46.03
C MET A 277 13.25 0.52 -46.55
N LEU A 278 12.22 1.05 -45.88
CA LEU A 278 11.60 2.31 -46.25
C LEU A 278 12.53 3.50 -45.97
N GLU A 279 13.28 3.46 -44.87
CA GLU A 279 14.25 4.48 -44.50
C GLU A 279 15.39 4.56 -45.53
N ASP A 280 15.95 3.42 -45.93
CA ASP A 280 16.97 3.33 -46.98
C ASP A 280 16.45 3.87 -48.32
N LYS A 281 15.22 3.49 -48.70
CA LYS A 281 14.59 3.99 -49.94
C LYS A 281 14.33 5.49 -49.90
N HIS A 282 13.92 6.02 -48.74
CA HIS A 282 13.73 7.46 -48.56
C HIS A 282 15.05 8.21 -48.72
N LEU A 283 16.15 7.68 -48.16
CA LEU A 283 17.48 8.26 -48.32
C LEU A 283 17.90 8.29 -49.79
N GLN A 284 17.75 7.18 -50.51
CA GLN A 284 18.06 7.11 -51.94
C GLN A 284 17.27 8.13 -52.76
N LEU A 285 15.95 8.23 -52.56
CA LEU A 285 15.10 9.20 -53.27
C LEU A 285 15.46 10.65 -52.94
N THR A 286 15.90 10.90 -51.70
CA THR A 286 16.36 12.23 -51.28
C THR A 286 17.63 12.61 -52.04
N ASP A 287 18.59 11.69 -52.18
CA ASP A 287 19.82 11.91 -52.94
C ASP A 287 19.55 12.12 -54.43
N GLU A 288 18.67 11.32 -55.03
CA GLU A 288 18.22 11.50 -56.42
C GLU A 288 17.59 12.89 -56.62
N CYS A 289 16.67 13.29 -55.74
CA CYS A 289 16.04 14.62 -55.79
C CYS A 289 17.08 15.76 -55.70
N ASN A 290 18.07 15.61 -54.82
CA ASN A 290 19.14 16.59 -54.67
C ASN A 290 20.02 16.68 -55.92
N ASN A 291 20.35 15.55 -56.54
CA ASN A 291 21.09 15.50 -57.80
C ASN A 291 20.31 16.15 -58.95
N THR A 292 19.02 15.82 -59.12
CA THR A 292 18.19 16.43 -60.16
C THR A 292 18.04 17.95 -59.96
N LYS A 293 17.90 18.41 -58.70
CA LYS A 293 17.91 19.87 -58.40
C LYS A 293 19.23 20.53 -58.80
N LYS A 294 20.36 19.86 -58.60
CA LYS A 294 21.68 20.36 -58.99
C LYS A 294 21.83 20.44 -60.51
N GLU A 295 21.39 19.41 -61.23
CA GLU A 295 21.35 19.39 -62.70
C GLU A 295 20.45 20.50 -63.26
N LEU A 296 19.24 20.65 -62.72
CA LEU A 296 18.31 21.71 -63.12
C LEU A 296 18.93 23.11 -62.95
N LYS A 297 19.59 23.36 -61.81
CA LYS A 297 20.32 24.62 -61.57
C LYS A 297 21.42 24.84 -62.62
N SER A 298 22.15 23.80 -63.00
CA SER A 298 23.17 23.86 -64.05
C SER A 298 22.56 24.21 -65.42
N VAL A 299 21.47 23.54 -65.81
CA VAL A 299 20.75 23.79 -67.06
C VAL A 299 20.20 25.22 -67.11
N LEU A 300 19.58 25.69 -66.03
CA LEU A 300 19.06 27.06 -65.92
C LEU A 300 20.18 28.12 -66.03
N ALA A 301 21.40 27.81 -65.57
CA ALA A 301 22.55 28.70 -65.66
C ALA A 301 23.20 28.70 -67.06
N SER A 302 22.90 27.72 -67.91
CA SER A 302 23.50 27.55 -69.24
C SER A 302 23.17 28.69 -70.21
N ARG A 303 24.08 28.95 -71.17
CA ARG A 303 23.91 30.00 -72.19
C ARG A 303 22.76 29.70 -73.16
N SER A 304 22.53 28.43 -73.50
CA SER A 304 21.45 28.02 -74.41
C SER A 304 20.06 28.26 -73.82
N TRP A 305 19.87 27.97 -72.53
CA TRP A 305 18.60 28.23 -71.83
C TRP A 305 18.31 29.73 -71.71
N LYS A 306 19.33 30.55 -71.41
CA LYS A 306 19.20 32.01 -71.37
C LYS A 306 18.74 32.58 -72.72
N LEU A 307 19.36 32.14 -73.82
CA LEU A 307 18.99 32.54 -75.18
C LEU A 307 17.56 32.14 -75.56
N THR A 308 17.17 30.89 -75.28
CA THR A 308 15.81 30.39 -75.58
C THR A 308 14.74 31.04 -74.70
N SER A 309 15.05 31.44 -73.46
CA SER A 309 14.11 32.18 -72.61
C SER A 309 13.78 33.59 -73.16
N ILE A 310 14.77 34.26 -73.77
CA ILE A 310 14.60 35.55 -74.45
C ILE A 310 13.73 35.35 -75.70
N LEU A 311 14.02 34.32 -76.50
CA LEU A 311 13.22 34.00 -77.70
C LEU A 311 11.77 33.62 -77.37
N ARG A 312 11.49 32.93 -76.25
CA ARG A 312 10.11 32.63 -75.80
C ARG A 312 9.34 33.87 -75.33
N LYS A 313 10.02 34.88 -74.77
CA LYS A 313 9.40 36.15 -74.40
C LYS A 313 9.06 37.03 -75.60
N LEU A 314 9.76 36.84 -76.72
CA LEU A 314 9.53 37.59 -77.97
C LEU A 314 8.41 36.98 -78.84
N ASN A 315 7.94 35.77 -78.53
CA ASN A 315 6.92 35.03 -79.28
C ASN A 315 5.55 34.99 -78.55
N ARG A 316 5.36 35.85 -77.54
CA ARG A 316 4.11 36.14 -76.83
C ARG A 316 3.79 37.62 -77.02
#